data_AF-A0A8S1H6W6-F1
#
_entry.id   AF-A0A8S1H6W6-F1
#
_cell.length_a   1.000
_cell.length_b   1.000
_cell.length_c   1.000
_cell.angle_alpha   90.00
_cell.angle_beta   90.00
_cell.angle_gamma   90.00
#
_symmetry.space_group_name_H-M   'P 1'
#
loop_
_entity.id
_entity.type
_entity.pdbx_description
1 polymer ?
#
loop_
_entity_poly.entity_id
_entity_poly.type
_entity_poly.pdbx_seq_one_letter_code
_entity_poly.pdbx_strand_id
1 'polypeptide(L)'
;MVAPSPHRTAIIDCLKKGMSNSEIIKSLKIDRTLVYRTAKRFERLGTSDDVRRSGRPVSVTTSKTVKEVRKMIEKKPEGSMRKMAKDLEINLNSKQLQEKWEEINDF
;
A
#
# COMPACT_ATOMS: atom_id res chain seq x y z
N MET A 1 -2.79 13.16 2.86
CA MET A 1 -2.23 12.76 1.55
C MET A 1 -1.13 13.76 1.21
N VAL A 2 0.02 13.33 0.71
CA VAL A 2 1.09 14.26 0.30
C VAL A 2 0.74 14.78 -1.09
N ALA A 3 0.84 16.10 -1.29
CA ALA A 3 0.57 16.71 -2.59
C ALA A 3 1.56 16.16 -3.65
N PRO A 4 1.10 15.89 -4.89
CA PRO A 4 1.98 15.44 -5.95
C PRO A 4 3.12 16.43 -6.20
N SER A 5 4.30 15.94 -6.61
CA SER A 5 5.41 16.82 -7.01
C SER A 5 4.97 17.75 -8.15
N PRO A 6 5.28 19.06 -8.09
CA PRO A 6 4.88 20.04 -9.10
C PRO A 6 5.47 19.76 -10.49
N HIS A 7 6.64 19.11 -10.57
CA HIS A 7 7.21 18.68 -11.85
C HIS A 7 6.41 17.53 -12.47
N ARG A 8 5.89 16.64 -11.63
CA ARG A 8 5.16 15.46 -12.08
C ARG A 8 3.80 15.83 -12.68
N THR A 9 3.11 16.79 -12.08
CA THR A 9 1.84 17.31 -12.62
C THR A 9 2.06 18.02 -13.95
N ALA A 10 3.05 18.91 -14.04
CA ALA A 10 3.39 19.61 -15.28
C ALA A 10 3.73 18.65 -16.44
N ILE A 11 4.52 17.60 -16.18
CA ILE A 11 4.84 16.57 -17.18
C ILE A 11 3.56 15.85 -17.66
N ILE A 12 2.68 15.47 -16.73
CA ILE A 12 1.43 14.77 -17.07
C ILE A 12 0.49 15.67 -17.88
N ASP A 13 0.40 16.94 -17.54
CA ASP A 13 -0.40 17.90 -18.32
C ASP A 13 0.15 18.06 -19.74
N CYS A 14 1.47 18.04 -19.90
CA CYS A 14 2.08 18.05 -21.22
C CYS A 14 1.81 16.75 -22.01
N LEU A 15 1.88 15.59 -21.35
CA LEU A 15 1.55 14.30 -21.96
C LEU A 15 0.08 14.23 -22.39
N LYS A 16 -0.84 14.77 -21.59
CA LYS A 16 -2.28 14.88 -21.94
C LYS A 16 -2.51 15.78 -23.15
N LYS A 17 -1.66 16.79 -23.37
CA LYS A 17 -1.67 17.64 -24.56
C LYS A 17 -1.07 16.97 -25.80
N GLY A 18 -0.56 15.74 -25.69
CA GLY A 18 0.01 14.98 -26.80
C GLY A 18 1.45 15.37 -27.16
N MET A 19 2.16 16.11 -26.31
CA MET A 19 3.56 16.45 -26.55
C MET A 19 4.47 15.22 -26.45
N SER A 20 5.52 15.20 -27.28
CA SER A 20 6.54 14.13 -27.19
C SER A 20 7.44 14.31 -25.97
N ASN A 21 8.00 13.23 -25.42
CA ASN A 21 8.91 13.31 -24.27
C ASN A 21 10.10 14.27 -24.52
N SER A 22 10.60 14.32 -25.76
CA SER A 22 11.68 15.22 -26.17
C SER A 22 11.28 16.70 -26.11
N GLU A 23 10.05 17.04 -26.51
CA GLU A 23 9.51 18.39 -26.39
C GLU A 23 9.30 18.79 -24.93
N ILE A 24 8.85 17.86 -24.10
CA ILE A 24 8.64 18.10 -22.66
C ILE A 24 9.96 18.40 -21.96
N ILE A 25 11.02 17.65 -22.30
CA ILE A 25 12.36 17.88 -21.75
C ILE A 25 12.85 19.29 -22.10
N LYS A 26 12.69 19.70 -23.36
CA LYS A 26 13.14 21.03 -23.82
C LYS A 26 12.31 22.17 -23.25
N SER A 27 10.98 22.01 -23.19
CA SER A 27 10.07 23.05 -22.71
C SER A 27 10.15 23.26 -21.21
N LEU A 28 10.18 22.18 -20.41
CA LEU A 28 10.23 22.26 -18.95
C LEU A 28 11.65 22.32 -18.40
N LYS A 29 12.68 22.05 -19.21
CA LYS A 29 14.10 21.95 -18.80
C LYS A 29 14.30 20.98 -17.63
N ILE A 30 13.59 19.86 -17.67
CA ILE A 30 13.62 18.80 -16.65
C ILE A 30 14.51 17.64 -17.11
N ASP A 31 15.12 16.94 -16.16
CA ASP A 31 15.89 15.73 -16.45
C ASP A 31 15.08 14.69 -17.25
N ARG A 32 15.74 14.13 -18.27
CA ARG A 32 15.18 13.10 -19.15
C ARG A 32 14.64 11.92 -18.35
N THR A 33 15.37 11.46 -17.35
CA THR A 33 15.01 10.27 -16.57
C THR A 33 13.70 10.48 -15.82
N LEU A 34 13.47 11.69 -15.29
CA LEU A 34 12.24 12.03 -14.60
C LEU A 34 11.03 12.03 -15.54
N VAL A 35 11.18 12.59 -16.74
CA VAL A 35 10.13 12.59 -17.78
C VAL A 35 9.78 11.16 -18.18
N TYR A 36 10.77 10.33 -18.52
CA TYR A 36 10.55 8.93 -18.89
C TYR A 36 9.90 8.10 -17.78
N ARG A 37 10.38 8.22 -16.53
CA ARG A 37 9.78 7.52 -15.38
C ARG A 37 8.34 7.95 -15.14
N THR A 38 8.05 9.25 -15.30
CA THR A 38 6.70 9.80 -15.11
C THR A 38 5.75 9.33 -16.20
N ALA A 39 6.17 9.37 -17.48
CA ALA A 39 5.38 8.89 -18.61
C ALA A 39 5.02 7.40 -18.46
N LYS A 40 6.02 6.54 -18.22
CA LYS A 40 5.81 5.09 -18.01
C LYS A 40 4.92 4.81 -16.79
N ARG A 41 5.07 5.59 -15.71
CA ARG A 41 4.21 5.48 -14.52
C ARG A 41 2.77 5.89 -14.84
N PHE A 42 2.58 6.94 -15.63
CA PHE A 42 1.27 7.43 -16.04
C PHE A 42 0.55 6.44 -16.95
N GLU A 43 1.25 5.84 -17.92
CA GLU A 43 0.71 4.74 -18.74
C GLU A 43 0.22 3.56 -17.89
N ARG A 44 0.97 3.20 -16.84
CA ARG A 44 0.61 2.07 -15.97
C ARG A 44 -0.57 2.34 -15.03
N LEU A 45 -0.68 3.56 -14.51
CA LEU A 45 -1.60 3.87 -13.40
C LEU A 45 -2.76 4.79 -13.79
N GLY A 46 -2.66 5.49 -14.92
CA GLY A 46 -3.63 6.49 -15.38
C GLY A 46 -3.75 7.73 -14.50
N THR A 47 -2.97 7.84 -13.42
CA THR A 47 -3.16 8.86 -12.37
C THR A 47 -1.87 9.59 -12.03
N SER A 48 -2.00 10.89 -11.72
CA SER A 48 -0.94 11.76 -11.21
C SER A 48 -0.68 11.57 -9.72
N ASP A 49 -1.50 10.79 -9.03
CA ASP A 49 -1.41 10.67 -7.58
C ASP A 49 -0.28 9.74 -7.15
N ASP A 50 0.17 9.96 -5.91
CA ASP A 50 1.14 9.09 -5.29
C ASP A 50 0.49 7.77 -4.89
N VAL A 51 1.12 6.67 -5.29
CA VAL A 51 0.67 5.33 -4.94
C VAL A 51 1.13 5.05 -3.53
N ARG A 52 0.24 4.48 -2.72
CA ARG A 52 0.59 3.95 -1.41
C ARG A 52 1.78 2.99 -1.59
N ARG A 53 2.90 3.31 -0.96
CA ARG A 53 4.09 2.45 -1.03
C ARG A 53 3.73 1.08 -0.46
N SER A 54 4.14 0.03 -1.15
CA SER A 54 4.08 -1.32 -0.59
C SER A 54 5.06 -1.39 0.58
N GLY A 55 4.55 -1.32 1.80
CA GLY A 55 5.32 -1.68 2.99
C GLY A 55 5.44 -3.20 3.11
N ARG A 56 6.39 -3.68 3.91
CA ARG A 56 6.41 -5.09 4.33
C ARG A 56 5.14 -5.34 5.16
N PRO A 57 4.26 -6.28 4.79
CA PRO A 57 3.14 -6.63 5.63
C PRO A 57 3.69 -7.22 6.94
N VAL A 58 3.16 -6.76 8.07
CA VAL A 58 3.44 -7.43 9.34
C VAL A 58 2.71 -8.77 9.30
N SER A 59 3.37 -9.87 9.67
CA SER A 59 2.83 -11.25 9.56
C SER A 59 1.41 -11.38 10.12
N VAL A 60 1.16 -10.68 11.25
CA VAL A 60 -0.13 -10.55 11.93
C VAL A 60 -1.25 -10.03 11.02
N THR A 61 -0.95 -9.04 10.18
CA THR A 61 -1.94 -8.26 9.41
C THR A 61 -2.28 -8.87 8.06
N THR A 62 -1.67 -10.01 7.72
CA THR A 62 -1.96 -10.64 6.43
C THR A 62 -3.39 -11.21 6.44
N SER A 63 -4.09 -11.05 5.31
CA SER A 63 -5.48 -11.50 5.18
C SER A 63 -5.67 -12.99 5.44
N LYS A 64 -4.63 -13.80 5.14
CA LYS A 64 -4.60 -15.24 5.44
C LYS A 64 -4.66 -15.47 6.96
N THR A 65 -3.76 -14.85 7.71
CA THR A 65 -3.68 -14.98 9.16
C THR A 65 -4.96 -14.50 9.84
N VAL A 66 -5.53 -13.37 9.40
CA VAL A 66 -6.81 -12.87 9.92
C VAL A 66 -7.95 -13.88 9.70
N LYS A 67 -8.02 -14.50 8.51
CA LYS A 67 -9.02 -15.54 8.22
C LYS A 67 -8.83 -16.79 9.09
N GLU A 68 -7.60 -17.18 9.34
CA GLU A 68 -7.29 -18.33 10.20
C GLU A 68 -7.67 -18.06 11.67
N VAL A 69 -7.33 -16.89 12.21
CA VAL A 69 -7.75 -16.47 13.56
C VAL A 69 -9.27 -16.47 13.69
N ARG A 70 -10.00 -15.89 12.72
CA ARG A 70 -11.47 -15.87 12.75
C ARG A 70 -12.06 -17.28 12.78
N LYS A 71 -11.57 -18.20 11.95
CA LYS A 71 -12.00 -19.61 11.97
C LYS A 71 -11.72 -20.31 13.30
N MET A 72 -10.59 -19.99 13.94
CA MET A 72 -10.26 -20.56 15.24
C MET A 72 -11.20 -20.06 16.35
N ILE A 73 -11.56 -18.78 16.33
CA ILE A 73 -12.54 -18.18 17.25
C ILE A 73 -13.93 -18.80 17.03
N GLU A 74 -14.40 -18.89 15.79
CA GLU A 74 -15.69 -19.50 15.44
C GLU A 74 -15.77 -20.97 15.92
N LYS A 75 -14.68 -21.72 15.79
CA LYS A 75 -14.62 -23.13 16.22
C LYS A 75 -14.49 -23.28 17.73
N LYS A 76 -13.78 -22.36 18.39
CA LYS A 76 -13.50 -22.41 19.83
C LYS A 76 -13.47 -20.99 20.42
N PRO A 77 -14.64 -20.43 20.79
CA PRO A 77 -14.73 -19.05 21.28
C PRO A 77 -14.00 -18.84 22.61
N GLU A 78 -13.97 -19.86 23.48
CA GLU A 78 -13.25 -19.83 24.77
C GLU A 78 -11.74 -20.13 24.62
N GLY A 79 -11.22 -20.15 23.39
CA GLY A 79 -9.82 -20.46 23.11
C GLY A 79 -8.87 -19.39 23.67
N SER A 80 -7.80 -19.82 24.35
CA SER A 80 -6.75 -18.89 24.77
C SER A 80 -6.01 -18.30 23.56
N MET A 81 -5.95 -16.97 23.49
CA MET A 81 -5.18 -16.19 22.52
C MET A 81 -3.73 -16.68 22.37
N ARG A 82 -3.10 -17.09 23.49
CA ARG A 82 -1.73 -17.61 23.50
C ARG A 82 -1.57 -18.89 22.70
N LYS A 83 -2.58 -19.75 22.74
CA LYS A 83 -2.56 -21.01 22.02
C LYS A 83 -2.72 -20.77 20.52
N MET A 84 -3.66 -19.90 20.14
CA MET A 84 -3.88 -19.53 18.74
C MET A 84 -2.67 -18.85 18.11
N ALA A 85 -2.01 -17.92 18.83
CA ALA A 85 -0.79 -17.29 18.33
C ALA A 85 0.36 -18.30 18.17
N LYS A 86 0.48 -19.28 19.07
CA LYS A 86 1.48 -20.35 18.96
C LYS A 86 1.21 -21.24 17.73
N ASP A 87 -0.06 -21.60 17.50
CA ASP A 87 -0.48 -22.42 16.36
C ASP A 87 -0.25 -21.69 15.01
N LEU A 88 -0.27 -20.35 15.01
CA LEU A 88 -0.04 -19.51 13.84
C LEU A 88 1.40 -18.96 13.76
N GLU A 89 2.29 -19.36 14.68
CA GLU A 89 3.67 -18.87 14.79
C GLU A 89 3.81 -17.34 14.86
N ILE A 90 2.85 -16.68 15.52
CA ILE A 90 2.79 -15.23 15.66
C ILE A 90 3.29 -14.81 17.03
N ASN A 91 4.06 -13.71 17.08
CA ASN A 91 4.47 -13.11 18.35
C ASN A 91 3.30 -12.39 19.03
N LEU A 92 2.92 -12.89 20.21
CA LEU A 92 1.82 -12.40 21.04
C LEU A 92 1.97 -10.94 21.51
N ASN A 93 3.21 -10.46 21.67
CA ASN A 93 3.49 -9.11 22.18
C ASN A 93 3.32 -8.02 21.11
N SER A 94 2.83 -8.38 19.92
CA SER A 94 2.49 -7.39 18.92
C SER A 94 1.27 -6.59 19.37
N LYS A 95 1.42 -5.29 19.58
CA LYS A 95 0.30 -4.36 19.83
C LYS A 95 -0.80 -4.51 18.78
N GLN A 96 -0.42 -4.83 17.54
CA GLN A 96 -1.33 -5.04 16.43
C GLN A 96 -2.19 -6.29 16.56
N LEU A 97 -1.72 -7.33 17.28
CA LEU A 97 -2.58 -8.48 17.61
C LEU A 97 -3.64 -8.05 18.62
N GLN A 98 -3.26 -7.31 19.67
CA GLN A 98 -4.20 -6.86 20.70
C GLN A 98 -5.29 -5.96 20.11
N GLU A 99 -4.90 -4.96 19.32
CA GLU A 99 -5.84 -4.07 18.60
C GLU A 99 -6.76 -4.88 17.66
N LYS A 100 -6.22 -5.86 16.91
CA LYS A 100 -7.02 -6.74 16.04
C LYS A 100 -7.96 -7.67 16.81
N TRP A 101 -7.53 -8.14 17.99
CA TRP A 101 -8.33 -8.99 18.85
C TRP A 101 -9.51 -8.20 19.42
N GLU A 102 -9.28 -6.97 19.87
CA GLU A 102 -10.34 -6.04 20.29
C GLU A 102 -11.30 -5.74 19.14
N GLU A 103 -10.80 -5.42 17.93
CA GLU A 103 -11.63 -5.23 16.71
C GLU A 103 -12.47 -6.45 16.32
N ILE A 104 -12.00 -7.68 16.61
CA ILE A 104 -12.70 -8.92 16.25
C ILE A 104 -13.72 -9.33 17.33
N ASN A 105 -13.48 -8.95 18.59
CA ASN A 105 -14.33 -9.27 19.73
C ASN A 105 -15.33 -8.15 20.09
N ASP A 106 -15.29 -6.99 19.44
CA ASP A 106 -16.29 -5.90 19.54
C ASP A 106 -17.60 -6.28 18.80
N PHE A 107 -18.26 -7.34 19.28
CA PHE A 107 -19.63 -7.72 18.93
C PHE A 107 -20.43 -8.01 20.20
#